data_AF-A0A2A4T6I4-F1
#
_entry.id   AF-A0A2A4T6I4-F1
#
_cell.length_a   1.000
_cell.length_b   1.000
_cell.length_c   1.000
_cell.angle_alpha   90.00
_cell.angle_beta   90.00
_cell.angle_gamma   90.00
#
_symmetry.space_group_name_H-M   'P 1'
#
loop_
_entity.id
_entity.type
_entity.pdbx_description
1 polymer ?
#
loop_
_entity_poly.entity_id
_entity_poly.type
_entity_poly.pdbx_seq_one_letter_code
_entity_poly.pdbx_strand_id
1 'polypeptide(L)'
;MEKAATKHEKNIVYIKIAVLLAVITAIEVAYPYLTEDIKGLHQLYMPILGGLSAIKFFIVVAYYMHLKFDPAVLKRIFAFSLSLAVLFVSALLLLFEVVEF
;
A
#
# COMPACT_ATOMS: atom_id res chain seq x y z
N MET A 1 -15.59 37.75 4.34
CA MET A 1 -14.29 37.20 4.78
C MET A 1 -14.40 35.71 5.17
N GLU A 2 -15.12 34.89 4.39
CA GLU A 2 -15.54 33.54 4.82
C GLU A 2 -14.78 32.37 4.14
N LYS A 3 -13.79 32.64 3.30
CA LYS A 3 -13.10 31.58 2.51
C LYS A 3 -11.80 31.02 3.13
N ALA A 4 -11.40 31.49 4.31
CA ALA A 4 -10.15 31.04 4.94
C ALA A 4 -10.30 29.79 5.83
N ALA A 5 -11.49 29.54 6.40
CA ALA A 5 -11.70 28.44 7.35
C ALA A 5 -11.74 27.04 6.69
N THR A 6 -12.23 26.93 5.45
CA THR A 6 -12.44 25.63 4.78
C THR A 6 -11.16 24.97 4.26
N LYS A 7 -10.09 25.74 4.03
CA LYS A 7 -8.82 25.19 3.51
C LYS A 7 -8.03 24.43 4.58
N HIS A 8 -8.21 24.81 5.85
CA HIS A 8 -7.48 24.20 6.97
C HIS A 8 -8.02 22.80 7.32
N GLU A 9 -9.34 22.60 7.23
CA GLU A 9 -9.98 21.31 7.54
C GLU A 9 -9.57 20.19 6.58
N LYS A 10 -9.40 20.51 5.28
CA LYS A 10 -8.92 19.54 4.29
C LYS A 10 -7.50 19.06 4.60
N ASN A 11 -6.62 19.95 5.05
CA ASN A 11 -5.23 19.61 5.37
C ASN A 11 -5.13 18.65 6.58
N ILE A 12 -6.03 18.79 7.55
CA ILE A 12 -6.06 17.95 8.75
C ILE A 12 -6.34 16.48 8.38
N VAL A 13 -7.14 16.21 7.35
CA VAL A 13 -7.41 14.85 6.88
C VAL A 13 -6.15 14.19 6.30
N TYR A 14 -5.40 14.91 5.46
CA TYR A 14 -4.14 14.39 4.90
C TYR A 14 -3.07 14.16 5.97
N ILE A 15 -3.00 15.01 6.99
CA ILE A 15 -2.09 14.84 8.13
C ILE A 15 -2.48 13.60 8.94
N LYS A 16 -3.77 13.37 9.20
CA LYS A 16 -4.25 12.16 9.89
C LYS A 16 -3.88 10.88 9.13
N ILE A 17 -4.03 10.89 7.80
CA ILE A 17 -3.65 9.76 6.94
C ILE A 17 -2.12 9.57 6.96
N ALA A 18 -1.35 10.65 6.96
CA ALA A 18 0.12 10.59 7.06
C ALA A 18 0.56 9.89 8.34
N VAL A 19 -0.02 10.30 9.47
CA VAL A 19 0.25 9.73 10.78
C VAL A 19 -0.15 8.26 10.83
N LEU A 20 -1.32 7.91 10.28
CA LEU A 20 -1.75 6.51 10.18
C LEU A 20 -0.72 5.67 9.39
N LEU A 21 -0.29 6.14 8.23
CA LEU A 21 0.74 5.45 7.44
C LEU A 21 2.06 5.34 8.19
N ALA A 22 2.49 6.40 8.87
CA ALA A 22 3.72 6.40 9.63
C ALA A 22 3.67 5.35 10.76
N VAL A 23 2.54 5.23 11.46
CA VAL A 23 2.32 4.20 12.49
C VAL A 23 2.34 2.80 11.88
N ILE A 24 1.63 2.58 10.77
CA ILE A 24 1.64 1.26 10.09
C ILE A 24 3.07 0.90 9.62
N THR A 25 3.87 1.89 9.21
CA THR A 25 5.28 1.67 8.82
C THR A 25 6.19 1.44 10.01
N ALA A 26 6.01 2.14 11.12
CA ALA A 26 6.74 1.86 12.35
C ALA A 26 6.46 0.43 12.85
N ILE A 27 5.20 -0.02 12.79
CA ILE A 27 4.82 -1.40 13.12
C ILE A 27 5.48 -2.38 12.15
N GLU A 28 5.42 -2.14 10.83
CA GLU A 28 5.98 -3.03 9.83
C GLU A 28 7.50 -3.18 9.97
N VAL A 29 8.22 -2.10 10.31
CA VAL A 29 9.66 -2.14 10.58
C VAL A 29 9.96 -2.80 11.92
N ALA A 30 9.18 -2.53 12.98
CA ALA A 30 9.40 -3.11 14.31
C ALA A 30 9.04 -4.61 14.39
N TYR A 31 8.07 -5.06 13.59
CA TYR A 31 7.59 -6.44 13.59
C TYR A 31 8.70 -7.48 13.38
N PRO A 32 9.58 -7.39 12.36
CA PRO A 32 10.72 -8.29 12.22
C PRO A 32 11.59 -8.35 13.47
N TYR A 33 12.04 -7.19 13.96
CA TYR A 33 12.94 -7.13 15.12
C TYR A 33 12.36 -7.75 16.40
N LEU A 34 11.03 -7.71 16.57
CA LEU A 34 10.34 -8.25 17.75
C LEU A 34 9.93 -9.72 17.59
N THR A 35 9.89 -10.25 16.37
CA THR A 35 9.43 -11.61 16.07
C THR A 35 10.55 -12.56 15.63
N GLU A 36 11.78 -12.07 15.46
CA GLU A 36 12.97 -12.85 15.13
C GLU A 36 13.21 -14.04 16.09
N ASP A 37 12.88 -13.91 17.37
CA ASP A 37 13.06 -14.97 18.38
C ASP A 37 11.94 -16.05 18.37
N ILE A 38 10.84 -15.82 17.65
CA ILE A 38 9.65 -16.68 17.68
C ILE A 38 9.70 -17.67 16.51
N LYS A 39 10.37 -18.82 16.73
CA LYS A 39 10.59 -19.89 15.72
C LYS A 39 9.33 -20.44 15.02
N GLY A 40 8.11 -20.17 15.52
CA GLY A 40 6.85 -20.61 14.91
C GLY A 40 6.21 -19.62 13.94
N LEU A 41 6.60 -18.34 13.95
CA LEU A 41 5.94 -17.28 13.16
C LEU A 41 6.64 -16.96 11.83
N HIS A 42 7.77 -17.60 11.56
CA HIS A 42 8.63 -17.31 10.41
C HIS A 42 7.93 -17.50 9.06
N GLN A 43 7.08 -18.51 8.91
CA GLN A 43 6.31 -18.71 7.67
C GLN A 43 5.20 -17.67 7.46
N LEU A 44 4.66 -17.11 8.55
CA LEU A 44 3.58 -16.13 8.48
C LEU A 44 4.12 -14.68 8.36
N TYR A 45 5.41 -14.48 8.63
CA TYR A 45 6.11 -13.20 8.51
C TYR A 45 5.98 -12.58 7.10
N MET A 46 6.31 -13.34 6.05
CA MET A 46 6.23 -12.89 4.66
C MET A 46 4.82 -12.45 4.22
N PRO A 47 3.76 -13.26 4.43
CA PRO A 47 2.41 -12.84 4.02
C PRO A 47 1.87 -11.68 4.85
N ILE A 48 2.23 -11.57 6.13
CA ILE A 48 1.79 -10.46 6.99
C ILE A 48 2.40 -9.13 6.52
N LEU A 49 3.71 -9.10 6.29
CA LEU A 49 4.38 -7.89 5.79
C LEU A 49 3.90 -7.54 4.38
N GLY A 50 3.77 -8.53 3.49
CA GLY A 50 3.19 -8.32 2.17
C GLY A 50 1.78 -7.71 2.25
N GLY A 51 0.94 -8.19 3.16
CA GLY A 51 -0.39 -7.66 3.41
C GLY A 51 -0.38 -6.22 3.94
N LEU A 52 0.47 -5.91 4.93
CA LEU A 52 0.65 -4.57 5.47
C LEU A 52 1.12 -3.56 4.42
N SER A 53 2.08 -3.97 3.57
CA SER A 53 2.56 -3.18 2.43
C SER A 53 1.46 -2.95 1.40
N ALA A 54 0.67 -3.97 1.07
CA ALA A 54 -0.47 -3.84 0.15
C ALA A 54 -1.52 -2.86 0.68
N ILE A 55 -1.88 -2.95 1.96
CA ILE A 55 -2.85 -2.03 2.59
C ILE A 55 -2.34 -0.59 2.50
N LYS A 56 -1.07 -0.34 2.83
CA LYS A 56 -0.48 1.00 2.72
C LYS A 56 -0.53 1.52 1.30
N PHE A 57 -0.16 0.70 0.32
CA PHE A 57 -0.26 1.06 -1.08
C PHE A 57 -1.68 1.50 -1.46
N PHE A 58 -2.71 0.74 -1.06
CA PHE A 58 -4.11 1.12 -1.31
C PHE A 58 -4.50 2.45 -0.67
N ILE A 59 -4.07 2.71 0.58
CA ILE A 59 -4.37 3.98 1.26
C ILE A 59 -3.68 5.15 0.53
N VAL A 60 -2.42 4.98 0.10
CA VAL A 60 -1.69 6.00 -0.67
C VAL A 60 -2.39 6.29 -1.98
N VAL A 61 -2.76 5.26 -2.74
CA VAL A 61 -3.42 5.41 -4.04
C VAL A 61 -4.79 6.09 -3.87
N ALA A 62 -5.57 5.68 -2.88
CA ALA A 62 -6.91 6.22 -2.67
C ALA A 62 -6.88 7.70 -2.23
N TYR A 63 -5.96 8.09 -1.35
CA TYR A 63 -5.96 9.41 -0.71
C TYR A 63 -4.87 10.36 -1.21
N TYR A 64 -3.62 9.90 -1.37
CA TYR A 64 -2.50 10.75 -1.81
C TYR A 64 -2.35 10.84 -3.32
N MET A 65 -2.71 9.81 -4.08
CA MET A 65 -2.79 9.91 -5.54
C MET A 65 -4.13 10.47 -6.02
N HIS A 66 -5.00 10.89 -5.09
CA HIS A 66 -6.29 11.55 -5.35
C HIS A 66 -7.30 10.73 -6.16
N LEU A 67 -7.02 9.45 -6.42
CA LEU A 67 -7.81 8.58 -7.28
C LEU A 67 -9.29 8.48 -6.85
N LYS A 68 -9.56 8.60 -5.54
CA LYS A 68 -10.92 8.66 -4.99
C LYS A 68 -11.70 9.87 -5.51
N PHE A 69 -11.04 11.02 -5.67
CA PHE A 69 -11.62 12.30 -6.08
C PHE A 69 -11.44 12.61 -7.58
N ASP A 70 -10.59 11.85 -8.27
CA ASP A 70 -10.33 12.00 -9.71
C ASP A 70 -11.42 11.40 -10.61
N PRO A 71 -11.50 11.85 -11.88
CA PRO A 71 -12.38 11.27 -12.89
C PRO A 71 -12.09 9.78 -13.13
N ALA A 72 -13.15 9.04 -13.49
CA ALA A 72 -13.11 7.58 -13.67
C ALA A 72 -12.04 7.10 -14.68
N VAL A 73 -11.64 7.95 -15.62
CA VAL A 73 -10.59 7.67 -16.61
C VAL A 73 -9.23 7.45 -15.94
N LEU A 74 -8.83 8.32 -15.01
CA LEU A 74 -7.54 8.20 -14.31
C LEU A 74 -7.50 6.93 -13.45
N LYS A 75 -8.61 6.60 -12.78
CA LYS A 75 -8.72 5.35 -12.01
C LYS A 75 -8.57 4.11 -12.88
N ARG A 76 -9.18 4.12 -14.07
CA ARG A 76 -9.10 3.00 -15.02
C ARG A 76 -7.71 2.82 -15.58
N ILE A 77 -7.02 3.91 -15.94
CA ILE A 77 -5.63 3.85 -16.44
C ILE A 77 -4.71 3.29 -15.35
N PHE A 78 -4.84 3.76 -14.11
CA PHE A 78 -4.06 3.24 -12.99
C PHE A 78 -4.36 1.76 -12.70
N ALA A 79 -5.63 1.38 -12.66
CA ALA A 79 -6.03 -0.01 -12.44
C ALA A 79 -5.55 -0.93 -13.58
N PHE A 80 -5.53 -0.43 -14.82
CA PHE A 80 -5.02 -1.16 -15.97
C PHE A 80 -3.52 -1.40 -15.86
N SER A 81 -2.72 -0.37 -15.57
CA SER A 81 -1.26 -0.54 -15.42
C SER A 81 -0.91 -1.42 -14.22
N LEU A 82 -1.65 -1.31 -13.11
CA LEU A 82 -1.47 -2.19 -11.94
C LEU A 82 -1.81 -3.65 -12.27
N SER A 83 -2.94 -3.90 -12.95
CA SER A 83 -3.33 -5.26 -13.35
C SER A 83 -2.34 -5.85 -14.34
N LEU A 84 -1.83 -5.04 -15.27
CA LEU A 84 -0.80 -5.44 -16.22
C LEU A 84 0.50 -5.82 -15.48
N ALA A 85 0.95 -5.00 -14.53
CA ALA A 85 2.13 -5.31 -13.72
C ALA A 85 1.99 -6.63 -12.94
N VAL A 86 0.85 -6.84 -12.28
CA VAL A 86 0.56 -8.09 -11.56
C VAL A 86 0.56 -9.29 -12.51
N LEU A 87 -0.02 -9.14 -13.69
CA LEU A 87 -0.06 -10.19 -14.72
C LEU A 87 1.36 -10.54 -15.18
N PHE A 88 2.18 -9.54 -15.51
CA PHE A 88 3.56 -9.77 -15.94
C PHE A 88 4.41 -10.43 -14.86
N VAL A 89 4.35 -9.94 -13.61
CA VAL A 89 5.08 -10.54 -12.49
C VAL A 89 4.63 -11.99 -12.26
N SER A 90 3.32 -12.23 -12.23
CA SER A 90 2.78 -13.58 -12.07
C SER A 90 3.20 -14.51 -13.21
N ALA A 91 3.17 -14.02 -14.45
CA ALA A 91 3.61 -14.78 -15.61
C ALA A 91 5.11 -15.11 -15.56
N LEU A 92 5.95 -14.18 -15.11
CA LEU A 92 7.38 -14.44 -14.91
C LEU A 92 7.63 -15.45 -13.80
N LEU A 93 6.92 -15.35 -12.67
CA LEU A 93 7.04 -16.31 -11.57
C LEU A 93 6.64 -17.71 -12.02
N LEU A 94 5.52 -17.85 -12.74
CA LEU A 94 5.11 -19.12 -13.33
C LEU A 94 6.12 -19.62 -14.37
N LEU A 95 6.68 -18.73 -15.18
CA LEU A 95 7.70 -19.11 -16.16
C LEU A 95 8.95 -19.67 -15.46
N PHE A 96 9.43 -19.05 -14.37
CA PHE A 96 10.58 -19.56 -13.62
C PHE A 96 10.28 -20.82 -12.80
N GLU A 97 9.03 -21.04 -12.40
CA GLU A 97 8.62 -22.31 -11.78
C GLU A 97 8.52 -23.44 -12.81
N VAL A 98 8.02 -23.15 -14.02
CA VAL A 98 7.88 -24.12 -15.12
C VAL A 98 9.23 -24.41 -15.79
N VAL A 99 10.07 -23.39 -15.95
CA VAL A 99 11.43 -23.52 -16.47
C VAL A 99 12.31 -23.79 -15.24
N GLU A 100 12.34 -25.04 -14.78
CA GLU A 100 13.09 -25.45 -13.58
C GLU A 100 14.52 -24.87 -13.59
N PHE A 101 14.80 -23.99 -12.63
CA PHE A 101 16.13 -23.49 -12.30
C PHE A 101 16.45 -23.81 -10.84
#